data_AF-A0A1L5YEV2-F1
#
_entry.id   AF-A0A1L5YEV2-F1
#
_cell.length_a   1.000
_cell.length_b   1.000
_cell.length_c   1.000
_cell.angle_alpha   90.00
_cell.angle_beta   90.00
_cell.angle_gamma   90.00
#
_symmetry.space_group_name_H-M   'P 1'
#
loop_
_entity.id
_entity.type
_entity.pdbx_description
1 polymer ?
#
loop_
_entity_poly.entity_id
_entity_poly.type
_entity_poly.pdbx_seq_one_letter_code
_entity_poly.pdbx_strand_id
1 'polypeptide(L)'
;MFCKVVLLILFGSCIASATHNYKPLKYSVPEPLIQAFRPRGLKVSIPHTTGIQLFAFHGNINKPLHGNRPGQLNAEIRVKDGDHCVFQDPTVKLEIGDKIYYRLFVIKDNLGYRYDGGIYEVTDTTDAGSNNESRTIDVAEKTERPNPENFDLDSRMCEKRLLNLTQTLLNLQYEIDSLKDTNIILRDLVGEHPATTLTLHGPLPEDGMLNLLVQDVLRHKLGLRLGIRNVVRTGDGVVKFETATLDDKITVLKAAKQQLKYSKYSIVSI
;
A
#
# COMPACT_ATOMS: atom_id res chain seq x y z
N MET A 1 -62.93 10.65 -21.61
CA MET A 1 -61.78 9.77 -21.90
C MET A 1 -60.46 10.46 -21.53
N PHE A 2 -60.32 10.89 -20.26
CA PHE A 2 -59.15 11.66 -19.76
C PHE A 2 -58.80 11.26 -18.31
N CYS A 3 -58.90 9.96 -17.99
CA CYS A 3 -58.66 9.47 -16.62
C CYS A 3 -57.72 8.25 -16.56
N LYS A 4 -56.86 8.08 -17.58
CA LYS A 4 -55.88 6.97 -17.63
C LYS A 4 -54.43 7.39 -17.89
N VAL A 5 -54.14 8.69 -18.01
CA VAL A 5 -52.78 9.17 -18.38
C VAL A 5 -52.03 9.82 -17.20
N VAL A 6 -52.66 9.99 -16.03
CA VAL A 6 -52.02 10.64 -14.86
C VAL A 6 -51.44 9.64 -13.84
N LEU A 7 -51.65 8.33 -14.01
CA LEU A 7 -51.20 7.30 -13.06
C LEU A 7 -49.89 6.60 -13.44
N LEU A 8 -49.06 7.19 -14.31
CA LEU A 8 -47.74 6.64 -14.69
C LEU A 8 -46.55 7.53 -14.31
N ILE A 9 -46.78 8.66 -13.62
CA ILE A 9 -45.71 9.59 -13.19
C ILE A 9 -45.48 9.54 -11.66
N LEU A 10 -46.13 8.63 -10.93
CA LEU A 10 -45.94 8.45 -9.47
C LEU A 10 -45.39 7.08 -9.04
N PHE A 11 -44.89 6.28 -9.99
CA PHE A 11 -44.11 5.06 -9.70
C PHE A 11 -42.74 5.07 -10.42
N GLY A 12 -42.25 6.24 -10.81
CA GLY A 12 -40.98 6.43 -11.53
C GLY A 12 -39.88 7.13 -10.74
N SER A 13 -39.99 7.23 -9.41
CA SER A 13 -39.05 8.01 -8.59
C SER A 13 -38.61 7.33 -7.29
N CYS A 14 -38.54 5.98 -7.28
CA CYS A 14 -38.05 5.26 -6.10
C CYS A 14 -37.14 4.04 -6.41
N ILE A 15 -36.30 4.13 -7.45
CA ILE A 15 -35.16 3.20 -7.64
C ILE A 15 -33.85 3.97 -7.90
N ALA A 16 -33.74 5.21 -7.41
CA ALA A 16 -32.51 6.00 -7.48
C ALA A 16 -32.06 6.44 -6.09
N SER A 17 -31.94 5.51 -5.16
CA SER A 17 -31.27 5.71 -3.87
C SER A 17 -30.89 4.36 -3.26
N ALA A 18 -29.88 3.71 -3.84
CA ALA A 18 -28.98 2.77 -3.14
C ALA A 18 -27.93 2.19 -4.12
N THR A 19 -27.28 3.01 -4.95
CA THR A 19 -25.88 2.70 -5.29
C THR A 19 -25.06 3.11 -4.06
N HIS A 20 -25.18 2.28 -3.03
CA HIS A 20 -24.31 2.30 -1.87
C HIS A 20 -22.88 2.41 -2.43
N ASN A 21 -22.16 3.45 -1.99
CA ASN A 21 -20.72 3.57 -2.14
C ASN A 21 -20.08 2.38 -1.42
N TYR A 22 -20.14 1.19 -2.01
CA TYR A 22 -19.36 0.05 -1.57
C TYR A 22 -17.95 0.33 -2.07
N LYS A 23 -17.21 1.14 -1.29
CA LYS A 23 -15.77 1.18 -1.43
C LYS A 23 -15.32 -0.25 -1.10
N PRO A 24 -14.85 -1.05 -2.07
CA PRO A 24 -14.43 -2.40 -1.78
C PRO A 24 -13.40 -2.32 -0.67
N LEU A 25 -13.57 -3.13 0.39
CA LEU A 25 -12.58 -3.24 1.44
C LEU A 25 -11.22 -3.49 0.78
N LYS A 26 -10.33 -2.50 0.90
CA LYS A 26 -8.99 -2.59 0.36
C LYS A 26 -8.33 -3.79 1.04
N TYR A 27 -7.82 -4.72 0.25
CA TYR A 27 -7.14 -5.91 0.77
C TYR A 27 -6.03 -5.50 1.74
N SER A 28 -5.96 -6.17 2.89
CA SER A 28 -4.90 -6.04 3.88
C SER A 28 -4.18 -7.38 3.97
N VAL A 29 -2.86 -7.34 4.08
CA VAL A 29 -2.07 -8.54 4.30
C VAL A 29 -2.42 -9.10 5.69
N PRO A 30 -2.81 -10.37 5.81
CA PRO A 30 -3.09 -10.97 7.11
C PRO A 30 -1.80 -11.14 7.92
N GLU A 31 -1.93 -11.11 9.24
CA GLU A 31 -0.83 -11.47 10.14
C GLU A 31 -0.44 -12.94 9.88
N PRO A 32 0.85 -13.26 9.77
CA PRO A 32 1.28 -14.62 9.47
C PRO A 32 1.21 -15.51 10.70
N LEU A 33 0.91 -16.79 10.49
CA LEU A 33 1.17 -17.84 11.46
C LEU A 33 2.65 -18.22 11.36
N ILE A 34 3.40 -18.03 12.45
CA ILE A 34 4.83 -18.38 12.54
C ILE A 34 4.99 -19.50 13.58
N GLN A 35 5.68 -20.56 13.18
CA GLN A 35 5.95 -21.73 14.02
C GLN A 35 7.44 -22.05 14.01
N ALA A 36 8.03 -22.13 15.20
CA ALA A 36 9.39 -22.61 15.41
C ALA A 36 9.37 -24.11 15.75
N PHE A 37 10.30 -24.88 15.18
CA PHE A 37 10.39 -26.33 15.40
C PHE A 37 11.70 -26.71 16.09
N ARG A 38 11.65 -27.79 16.87
CA ARG A 38 12.83 -28.44 17.43
C ARG A 38 13.21 -29.70 16.65
N PRO A 39 14.53 -29.97 16.49
CA PRO A 39 15.67 -29.17 16.96
C PRO A 39 16.00 -27.95 16.07
N ARG A 40 15.31 -27.80 14.94
CA ARG A 40 15.41 -26.70 13.98
C ARG A 40 14.17 -26.69 13.10
N GLY A 41 13.87 -25.53 12.54
CA GLY A 41 12.83 -25.33 11.55
C GLY A 41 12.02 -24.08 11.82
N LEU A 42 11.62 -23.43 10.74
CA LEU A 42 10.70 -22.30 10.75
C LEU A 42 9.62 -22.55 9.70
N LYS A 43 8.36 -22.39 10.08
CA LYS A 43 7.24 -22.34 9.13
C LYS A 43 6.53 -21.00 9.30
N VAL A 44 6.27 -20.33 8.19
CA VAL A 44 5.50 -19.09 8.11
C VAL A 44 4.39 -19.29 7.11
N SER A 45 3.15 -18.95 7.48
CA SER A 45 2.04 -19.07 6.55
C SER A 45 1.02 -17.94 6.66
N ILE A 46 0.36 -17.65 5.55
CA ILE A 46 -0.83 -16.79 5.49
C ILE A 46 -1.98 -17.55 4.83
N PRO A 47 -3.26 -17.25 5.17
CA PRO A 47 -4.40 -17.81 4.46
C PRO A 47 -4.37 -17.37 3.00
N HIS A 48 -4.58 -18.32 2.09
CA HIS A 48 -4.73 -18.06 0.68
C HIS A 48 -6.11 -17.43 0.41
N THR A 49 -6.15 -16.45 -0.48
CA THR A 49 -7.40 -15.87 -0.99
C THR A 49 -7.30 -15.71 -2.50
N THR A 50 -8.44 -15.81 -3.18
CA THR A 50 -8.50 -15.68 -4.64
C THR A 50 -7.83 -14.39 -5.12
N GLY A 51 -6.94 -14.53 -6.09
CA GLY A 51 -6.20 -13.40 -6.68
C GLY A 51 -4.80 -13.19 -6.13
N ILE A 52 -4.37 -13.90 -5.06
CA ILE A 52 -2.98 -13.87 -4.60
C ILE A 52 -2.08 -14.56 -5.64
N GLN A 53 -1.09 -13.82 -6.13
CA GLN A 53 -0.12 -14.26 -7.13
C GLN A 53 1.28 -14.49 -6.53
N LEU A 54 1.60 -13.78 -5.45
CA LEU A 54 2.90 -13.87 -4.77
C LEU A 54 2.74 -13.55 -3.30
N PHE A 55 3.43 -14.33 -2.46
CA PHE A 55 3.66 -14.06 -1.05
C PHE A 55 5.18 -14.06 -0.81
N ALA A 56 5.71 -13.04 -0.16
CA ALA A 56 7.10 -12.98 0.23
C ALA A 56 7.26 -12.69 1.72
N PHE A 57 8.22 -13.36 2.33
CA PHE A 57 8.63 -13.19 3.72
C PHE A 57 10.07 -12.71 3.77
N HIS A 58 10.32 -11.65 4.53
CA HIS A 58 11.64 -11.11 4.79
C HIS A 58 11.82 -10.95 6.30
N GLY A 59 12.92 -11.44 6.87
CA GLY A 59 13.11 -11.48 8.32
C GLY A 59 14.56 -11.48 8.77
N ASN A 60 14.79 -11.05 10.01
CA ASN A 60 16.06 -11.14 10.74
C ASN A 60 15.81 -11.70 12.14
N ILE A 61 16.72 -12.55 12.62
CA ILE A 61 16.69 -13.07 13.99
C ILE A 61 17.49 -12.13 14.90
N ASN A 62 16.88 -11.71 16.01
CA ASN A 62 17.42 -10.85 17.06
C ASN A 62 17.97 -9.49 16.58
N LYS A 63 17.61 -9.06 15.37
CA LYS A 63 18.05 -7.80 14.76
C LYS A 63 16.91 -7.15 13.98
N PRO A 64 16.67 -5.84 14.12
CA PRO A 64 15.71 -5.14 13.29
C PRO A 64 16.00 -5.27 11.79
N LEU A 65 14.94 -5.23 10.97
CA LEU A 65 15.06 -5.04 9.53
C LEU A 65 15.29 -3.55 9.24
N HIS A 66 16.34 -3.23 8.49
CA HIS A 66 16.62 -1.85 8.06
C HIS A 66 16.42 -1.70 6.55
N GLY A 67 15.60 -0.71 6.18
CA GLY A 67 15.32 -0.36 4.78
C GLY A 67 14.67 -1.49 3.97
N ASN A 68 15.07 -1.62 2.70
CA ASN A 68 14.51 -2.61 1.78
C ASN A 68 15.33 -3.90 1.65
N ARG A 69 16.25 -4.18 2.58
CA ARG A 69 17.05 -5.41 2.53
C ARG A 69 16.17 -6.65 2.78
N PRO A 70 16.45 -7.79 2.13
CA PRO A 70 15.64 -9.01 2.28
C PRO A 70 15.77 -9.68 3.66
N GLY A 71 16.80 -9.36 4.43
CA GLY A 71 17.07 -9.99 5.73
C GLY A 71 17.82 -11.32 5.59
N GLN A 72 18.07 -11.98 6.73
CA GLN A 72 18.67 -13.32 6.83
C GLN A 72 17.72 -14.42 6.40
N LEU A 73 16.42 -14.23 6.67
CA LEU A 73 15.34 -15.12 6.29
C LEU A 73 14.62 -14.48 5.12
N ASN A 74 14.66 -15.11 3.94
CA ASN A 74 14.03 -14.57 2.75
C ASN A 74 13.42 -15.66 1.88
N ALA A 75 12.16 -15.47 1.51
CA ALA A 75 11.49 -16.39 0.60
C ALA A 75 10.41 -15.70 -0.22
N GLU A 76 10.28 -16.15 -1.46
CA GLU A 76 9.17 -15.82 -2.36
C GLU A 76 8.41 -17.11 -2.69
N ILE A 77 7.10 -17.08 -2.51
CA ILE A 77 6.20 -18.20 -2.64
C ILE A 77 5.16 -17.83 -3.69
N ARG A 78 5.18 -18.56 -4.81
CA ARG A 78 4.27 -18.38 -5.96
C ARG A 78 3.21 -19.47 -6.04
N VAL A 79 3.37 -20.53 -5.25
CA VAL A 79 2.49 -21.70 -5.22
C VAL A 79 1.87 -21.80 -3.83
N LYS A 80 0.57 -22.09 -3.76
CA LYS A 80 -0.13 -22.35 -2.50
C LYS A 80 0.04 -23.81 -2.09
N ASP A 81 0.04 -24.05 -0.78
CA ASP A 81 -0.05 -25.39 -0.20
C ASP A 81 -1.41 -25.49 0.52
N GLY A 82 -2.33 -26.26 -0.05
CA GLY A 82 -3.73 -26.29 0.36
C GLY A 82 -4.39 -24.91 0.29
N ASP A 83 -4.90 -24.45 1.43
CA ASP A 83 -5.56 -23.15 1.62
C ASP A 83 -4.60 -22.06 2.15
N HIS A 84 -3.29 -22.30 2.14
CA HIS A 84 -2.30 -21.39 2.69
C HIS A 84 -1.17 -21.11 1.69
N CYS A 85 -0.56 -19.92 1.78
CA CYS A 85 0.77 -19.67 1.20
C CYS A 85 1.79 -19.92 2.30
N VAL A 86 2.69 -20.90 2.11
CA VAL A 86 3.58 -21.43 3.15
C VAL A 86 5.04 -21.25 2.75
N PHE A 87 5.81 -20.60 3.62
CA PHE A 87 7.27 -20.66 3.64
C PHE A 87 7.70 -21.67 4.72
N GLN A 88 8.63 -22.55 4.38
CA GLN A 88 9.23 -23.47 5.35
C GLN A 88 10.74 -23.53 5.12
N ASP A 89 11.50 -23.33 6.19
CA ASP A 89 12.95 -23.49 6.20
C ASP A 89 13.34 -24.44 7.35
N PRO A 90 13.73 -25.69 7.04
CA PRO A 90 14.08 -26.68 8.04
C PRO A 90 15.48 -26.45 8.66
N THR A 91 16.24 -25.48 8.17
CA THR A 91 17.63 -25.24 8.59
C THR A 91 17.75 -24.21 9.72
N VAL A 92 16.74 -23.34 9.87
CA VAL A 92 16.74 -22.27 10.88
C VAL A 92 16.74 -22.85 12.28
N LYS A 93 17.69 -22.43 13.11
CA LYS A 93 17.70 -22.74 14.54
C LYS A 93 17.15 -21.54 15.30
N LEU A 94 16.14 -21.79 16.13
CA LEU A 94 15.50 -20.80 16.98
C LEU A 94 15.48 -21.31 18.41
N GLU A 95 15.82 -20.44 19.34
CA GLU A 95 15.75 -20.68 20.77
C GLU A 95 14.55 -19.94 21.38
N ILE A 96 14.06 -20.42 22.52
CA ILE A 96 13.01 -19.72 23.26
C ILE A 96 13.56 -18.35 23.68
N GLY A 97 12.80 -17.29 23.40
CA GLY A 97 13.19 -15.90 23.62
C GLY A 97 13.78 -15.21 22.39
N ASP A 98 14.11 -15.95 21.32
CA ASP A 98 14.52 -15.33 20.06
C ASP A 98 13.40 -14.48 19.47
N LYS A 99 13.77 -13.34 18.86
CA LYS A 99 12.85 -12.42 18.20
C LYS A 99 13.11 -12.39 16.71
N ILE A 100 12.08 -12.69 15.93
CA ILE A 100 12.09 -12.53 14.47
C ILE A 100 11.45 -11.19 14.14
N TYR A 101 12.25 -10.27 13.60
CA TYR A 101 11.76 -9.01 13.02
C TYR A 101 11.47 -9.27 11.54
N TYR A 102 10.24 -9.08 11.10
CA TYR A 102 9.81 -9.47 9.76
C TYR A 102 8.94 -8.44 9.05
N ARG A 103 8.84 -8.60 7.74
CA ARG A 103 7.87 -7.92 6.86
C ARG A 103 7.38 -8.89 5.80
N LEU A 104 6.15 -8.68 5.35
CA LEU A 104 5.52 -9.46 4.28
C LEU A 104 5.25 -8.59 3.07
N PHE A 105 5.31 -9.20 1.89
CA PHE A 105 4.83 -8.60 0.65
C PHE A 105 3.89 -9.56 -0.07
N VAL A 106 2.72 -9.08 -0.46
CA VAL A 106 1.73 -9.87 -1.20
C VAL A 106 1.36 -9.14 -2.48
N ILE A 107 1.40 -9.86 -3.61
CA ILE A 107 0.78 -9.38 -4.85
C ILE A 107 -0.59 -10.04 -4.95
N LYS A 108 -1.64 -9.22 -4.96
CA LYS A 108 -3.02 -9.66 -5.17
C LYS A 108 -3.66 -8.83 -6.27
N ASP A 109 -4.23 -9.48 -7.28
CA ASP A 109 -4.86 -8.83 -8.43
C ASP A 109 -3.94 -7.79 -9.10
N ASN A 110 -2.66 -8.13 -9.25
CA ASN A 110 -1.58 -7.28 -9.77
C ASN A 110 -1.26 -6.02 -8.93
N LEU A 111 -1.80 -5.90 -7.71
CA LEU A 111 -1.50 -4.84 -6.76
C LEU A 111 -0.63 -5.37 -5.62
N GLY A 112 0.39 -4.59 -5.23
CA GLY A 112 1.29 -4.91 -4.13
C GLY A 112 0.79 -4.40 -2.78
N TYR A 113 0.84 -5.25 -1.77
CA TYR A 113 0.43 -4.98 -0.39
C TYR A 113 1.55 -5.38 0.57
N ARG A 114 1.70 -4.64 1.67
CA ARG A 114 2.78 -4.82 2.64
C ARG A 114 2.24 -5.00 4.05
N TYR A 115 2.94 -5.83 4.82
CA TYR A 115 2.87 -5.87 6.27
C TYR A 115 4.27 -5.55 6.77
N ASP A 116 4.46 -4.40 7.42
CA ASP A 116 5.76 -3.94 7.91
C ASP A 116 5.75 -3.90 9.45
N GLY A 117 6.94 -3.99 10.06
CA GLY A 117 7.08 -3.87 11.53
C GLY A 117 6.66 -5.11 12.33
N GLY A 118 6.57 -6.28 11.70
CA GLY A 118 6.25 -7.53 12.39
C GLY A 118 7.35 -7.95 13.37
N ILE A 119 6.94 -8.39 14.56
CA ILE A 119 7.83 -8.97 15.56
C ILE A 119 7.18 -10.25 16.07
N TYR A 120 7.92 -11.36 16.01
CA TYR A 120 7.51 -12.63 16.59
C TYR A 120 8.55 -13.07 17.62
N GLU A 121 8.12 -13.39 18.82
CA GLU A 121 8.96 -13.94 19.89
C GLU A 121 8.69 -15.44 20.01
N VAL A 122 9.75 -16.23 20.01
CA VAL A 122 9.66 -17.69 20.13
C VAL A 122 9.33 -18.02 21.58
N THR A 123 8.07 -18.32 21.86
CA THR A 123 7.59 -18.71 23.20
C THR A 123 7.58 -20.22 23.40
N ASP A 124 7.43 -20.96 22.30
CA ASP A 124 7.22 -22.40 22.25
C ASP A 124 7.79 -22.97 20.95
N THR A 125 8.08 -24.27 20.96
CA THR A 125 8.62 -24.97 19.79
C THR A 125 7.93 -26.31 19.62
N THR A 126 7.48 -26.62 18.41
CA THR A 126 6.85 -27.91 18.10
C THR A 126 7.90 -28.96 17.74
N ASP A 127 7.72 -30.21 18.17
CA ASP A 127 8.56 -31.31 17.73
C ASP A 127 8.23 -31.66 16.27
N ALA A 128 9.25 -31.62 15.39
CA ALA A 128 9.10 -31.83 13.94
C ALA A 128 8.65 -33.24 13.52
N GLY A 129 8.35 -34.13 14.48
CA GLY A 129 8.02 -35.55 14.27
C GLY A 129 6.62 -36.00 14.71
N SER A 130 5.73 -35.11 15.14
CA SER A 130 4.35 -35.47 15.50
C SER A 130 3.45 -35.52 14.26
N ASN A 131 3.56 -36.59 13.47
CA ASN A 131 2.47 -37.02 12.58
C ASN A 131 1.37 -37.65 13.43
N ASN A 132 0.14 -37.14 13.34
CA ASN A 132 -1.07 -37.94 13.58
C ASN A 132 -2.24 -37.34 12.80
N GLU A 133 -2.44 -37.88 11.60
CA GLU A 133 -3.77 -37.93 10.98
C GLU A 133 -4.68 -38.86 11.79
N SER A 134 -5.97 -38.54 11.74
CA SER A 134 -7.12 -39.36 12.10
C SER A 134 -7.52 -39.43 13.58
N ARG A 135 -8.49 -38.59 13.94
CA ARG A 135 -9.66 -39.04 14.69
C ARG A 135 -10.92 -38.52 13.99
N THR A 136 -11.61 -39.44 13.34
CA THR A 136 -13.04 -39.39 13.07
C THR A 136 -13.79 -38.92 14.31
N ILE A 137 -14.55 -37.83 14.20
CA ILE A 137 -15.56 -37.46 15.19
C ILE A 137 -16.91 -37.78 14.57
N ASP A 138 -17.48 -38.88 15.05
CA ASP A 138 -18.89 -39.19 14.90
C ASP A 138 -19.72 -38.03 15.47
N VAL A 139 -20.63 -37.52 14.65
CA VAL A 139 -21.60 -36.49 15.03
C VAL A 139 -22.62 -37.15 15.96
N ALA A 140 -22.44 -36.99 17.27
CA ALA A 140 -23.50 -37.12 18.25
C ALA A 140 -23.81 -35.73 18.81
N GLU A 141 -24.94 -35.20 18.36
CA GLU A 141 -25.57 -33.97 18.81
C GLU A 141 -25.85 -34.05 20.33
N LYS A 142 -25.22 -33.15 21.11
CA LYS A 142 -25.68 -32.86 22.46
C LYS A 142 -25.53 -31.37 22.74
N THR A 143 -26.69 -30.73 22.89
CA THR A 143 -26.89 -29.34 23.27
C THR A 143 -26.37 -29.11 24.69
N GLU A 144 -25.37 -28.24 24.88
CA GLU A 144 -24.94 -27.76 26.21
C GLU A 144 -24.90 -26.22 26.26
N ARG A 145 -25.38 -25.69 27.39
CA ARG A 145 -25.55 -24.26 27.71
C ARG A 145 -24.19 -23.56 27.87
N PRO A 146 -24.06 -22.26 27.60
CA PRO A 146 -22.78 -21.56 27.67
C PRO A 146 -22.31 -21.38 29.13
N ASN A 147 -21.06 -21.79 29.37
CA ASN A 147 -20.29 -21.61 30.61
C ASN A 147 -19.82 -20.14 30.76
N PRO A 148 -19.88 -19.48 31.94
CA PRO A 148 -19.53 -18.07 32.12
C PRO A 148 -18.04 -17.71 31.98
N GLU A 149 -17.15 -18.69 31.86
CA GLU A 149 -15.69 -18.45 31.80
C GLU A 149 -15.18 -18.01 30.41
N ASN A 150 -16.03 -18.02 29.39
CA ASN A 150 -15.63 -17.65 28.02
C ASN A 150 -15.69 -16.14 27.72
N PHE A 151 -16.18 -15.31 28.66
CA PHE A 151 -16.29 -13.86 28.45
C PHE A 151 -14.97 -13.10 28.71
N ASP A 152 -14.02 -13.73 29.40
CA ASP A 152 -12.78 -13.09 29.87
C ASP A 152 -11.59 -13.24 28.87
N LEU A 153 -11.70 -14.17 27.91
CA LEU A 153 -10.68 -14.38 26.87
C LEU A 153 -10.77 -13.35 25.74
N ASP A 154 -11.99 -12.91 25.41
CA ASP A 154 -12.27 -12.00 24.30
C ASP A 154 -11.86 -10.55 24.62
N SER A 155 -11.91 -10.17 25.91
CA SER A 155 -11.49 -8.85 26.40
C SER A 155 -9.97 -8.65 26.33
N ARG A 156 -9.17 -9.66 26.72
CA ARG A 156 -7.70 -9.58 26.66
C ARG A 156 -7.16 -9.56 25.23
N MET A 157 -7.84 -10.24 24.31
CA MET A 157 -7.54 -10.19 22.88
C MET A 157 -7.77 -8.79 22.31
N CYS A 158 -8.83 -8.09 22.74
CA CYS A 158 -9.08 -6.69 22.36
C CYS A 158 -8.01 -5.73 22.89
N GLU A 159 -7.59 -5.89 24.15
CA GLU A 159 -6.57 -5.01 24.77
C GLU A 159 -5.21 -5.13 24.05
N LYS A 160 -4.77 -6.35 23.74
CA LYS A 160 -3.52 -6.59 23.01
C LYS A 160 -3.57 -6.01 21.59
N ARG A 161 -4.70 -6.14 20.89
CA ARG A 161 -4.92 -5.54 19.56
C ARG A 161 -4.89 -4.02 19.63
N LEU A 162 -5.51 -3.42 20.66
CA LEU A 162 -5.55 -1.98 20.86
C LEU A 162 -4.15 -1.42 21.14
N LEU A 163 -3.34 -2.09 21.96
CA LEU A 163 -1.96 -1.71 22.23
C LEU A 163 -1.09 -1.78 20.97
N ASN A 164 -1.19 -2.86 20.19
CA ASN A 164 -0.43 -3.01 18.95
C ASN A 164 -0.83 -1.96 17.91
N LEU A 165 -2.14 -1.68 17.79
CA LEU A 165 -2.64 -0.60 16.93
C LEU A 165 -2.11 0.76 17.38
N THR A 166 -2.13 1.04 18.68
CA THR A 166 -1.62 2.30 19.25
C THR A 166 -0.12 2.46 18.97
N GLN A 167 0.67 1.40 19.15
CA GLN A 167 2.10 1.43 18.85
C GLN A 167 2.37 1.65 17.35
N THR A 168 1.57 1.01 16.49
CA THR A 168 1.66 1.20 15.03
C THR A 168 1.34 2.63 14.65
N LEU A 169 0.28 3.22 15.23
CA LEU A 169 -0.08 4.62 15.00
C LEU A 169 1.02 5.57 15.46
N LEU A 170 1.65 5.32 16.62
CA LEU A 170 2.79 6.12 17.09
C LEU A 170 4.00 6.01 16.18
N ASN A 171 4.33 4.81 15.72
CA ASN A 171 5.45 4.60 14.79
C ASN A 171 5.18 5.29 13.44
N LEU A 172 3.98 5.16 12.89
CA LEU A 172 3.57 5.86 11.67
C LEU A 172 3.60 7.38 11.85
N GLN A 173 3.18 7.87 13.01
CA GLN A 173 3.24 9.30 13.33
C GLN A 173 4.69 9.79 13.34
N TYR A 174 5.58 9.05 13.99
CA TYR A 174 7.01 9.35 14.00
C TYR A 174 7.62 9.35 12.60
N GLU A 175 7.28 8.38 11.75
CA GLU A 175 7.73 8.36 10.35
C GLU A 175 7.20 9.56 9.58
N ILE A 176 5.91 9.89 9.71
CA ILE A 176 5.31 11.05 9.05
C ILE A 176 6.06 12.33 9.44
N ASP A 177 6.38 12.49 10.72
CA ASP A 177 7.07 13.70 11.21
C ASP A 177 8.53 13.73 10.74
N SER A 178 9.25 12.61 10.77
CA SER A 178 10.58 12.47 10.18
C SER A 178 10.62 12.78 8.68
N LEU A 179 9.60 12.32 7.93
CA LEU A 179 9.43 12.64 6.51
C LEU A 179 9.13 14.12 6.28
N LYS A 180 8.35 14.77 7.15
CA LYS A 180 8.11 16.22 7.07
C LYS A 180 9.40 16.99 7.30
N ASP A 181 10.16 16.65 8.34
CA ASP A 181 11.42 17.32 8.67
C ASP A 181 12.42 17.19 7.52
N THR A 182 12.54 15.98 6.95
CA THR A 182 13.39 15.75 5.77
C THR A 182 12.93 16.60 4.58
N ASN A 183 11.62 16.71 4.32
CA ASN A 183 11.10 17.56 3.25
C ASN A 183 11.33 19.05 3.51
N ILE A 184 11.32 19.50 4.77
CA ILE A 184 11.67 20.88 5.14
C ILE A 184 13.13 21.14 4.81
N ILE A 185 14.05 20.30 5.30
CA ILE A 185 15.49 20.44 5.02
C ILE A 185 15.76 20.41 3.51
N LEU A 186 15.15 19.48 2.77
CA LEU A 186 15.29 19.41 1.32
C LEU A 186 14.78 20.68 0.63
N ARG A 187 13.68 21.27 1.12
CA ARG A 187 13.17 22.54 0.60
C ARG A 187 14.11 23.70 0.90
N ASP A 188 14.70 23.75 2.09
CA ASP A 188 15.65 24.80 2.46
C ASP A 188 16.93 24.69 1.61
N LEU A 189 17.48 23.49 1.44
CA LEU A 189 18.65 23.24 0.60
C LEU A 189 18.41 23.59 -0.88
N VAL A 190 17.21 23.35 -1.40
CA VAL A 190 16.84 23.72 -2.78
C VAL A 190 16.46 25.21 -2.88
N GLY A 191 15.94 25.79 -1.80
CA GLY A 191 15.46 27.17 -1.73
C GLY A 191 16.55 28.22 -1.79
N GLU A 192 17.81 27.87 -1.47
CA GLU A 192 18.94 28.79 -1.62
C GLU A 192 19.21 29.16 -3.10
N HIS A 193 18.91 28.25 -4.04
CA HIS A 193 19.00 28.49 -5.48
C HIS A 193 17.85 27.76 -6.21
N PRO A 194 16.61 28.27 -6.14
CA PRO A 194 15.46 27.55 -6.65
C PRO A 194 15.50 27.53 -8.17
N ALA A 195 15.93 26.41 -8.74
CA ALA A 195 15.80 26.17 -10.17
C ALA A 195 14.30 26.08 -10.50
N THR A 196 13.69 27.18 -10.98
CA THR A 196 12.25 27.25 -11.33
C THR A 196 11.98 26.91 -12.80
N THR A 197 13.04 26.62 -13.56
CA THR A 197 12.99 26.32 -15.00
C THR A 197 12.47 24.91 -15.27
N LEU A 198 11.65 24.78 -16.31
CA LEU A 198 11.06 23.57 -16.87
C LEU A 198 11.20 23.56 -18.40
N THR A 199 11.17 22.37 -18.99
CA THR A 199 11.07 22.19 -20.45
C THR A 199 9.76 21.52 -20.82
N LEU A 200 9.12 22.02 -21.88
CA LEU A 200 7.96 21.43 -22.54
C LEU A 200 8.42 20.83 -23.87
N HIS A 201 8.17 19.53 -24.02
CA HIS A 201 8.38 18.78 -25.25
C HIS A 201 7.03 18.39 -25.88
N GLY A 202 7.01 18.18 -27.19
CA GLY A 202 5.86 17.66 -27.91
C GLY A 202 5.70 18.29 -29.30
N PRO A 203 4.55 18.08 -29.94
CA PRO A 203 4.23 18.73 -31.21
C PRO A 203 3.92 20.21 -30.96
N LEU A 204 4.94 21.06 -31.03
CA LEU A 204 4.85 22.49 -30.76
C LEU A 204 4.88 23.28 -32.10
N PRO A 205 3.93 24.19 -32.35
CA PRO A 205 3.89 24.97 -33.60
C PRO A 205 5.16 25.81 -33.75
N GLU A 206 5.72 25.94 -34.96
CA GLU A 206 6.96 26.70 -35.20
C GLU A 206 6.74 28.22 -35.07
N ASP A 207 5.58 28.68 -35.49
CA ASP A 207 5.10 30.06 -35.42
C ASP A 207 4.03 30.18 -34.33
N GLY A 208 4.31 30.93 -33.27
CA GLY A 208 3.31 31.13 -32.24
C GLY A 208 3.79 31.89 -31.02
N MET A 209 2.81 32.49 -30.33
CA MET A 209 3.02 33.08 -29.01
C MET A 209 3.30 31.96 -28.00
N LEU A 210 4.57 31.62 -27.80
CA LEU A 210 5.02 30.55 -26.91
C LEU A 210 4.43 30.67 -25.49
N ASN A 211 4.27 31.90 -24.99
CA ASN A 211 3.61 32.17 -23.70
C ASN A 211 2.19 31.60 -23.64
N LEU A 212 1.38 31.82 -24.68
CA LEU A 212 0.01 31.32 -24.73
C LEU A 212 -0.02 29.80 -24.85
N LEU A 213 0.89 29.23 -25.66
CA LEU A 213 1.01 27.79 -25.81
C LEU A 213 1.29 27.10 -24.46
N VAL A 214 2.28 27.59 -23.71
CA VAL A 214 2.59 27.03 -22.39
C VAL A 214 1.41 27.24 -21.43
N GLN A 215 0.78 28.43 -21.42
CA GLN A 215 -0.41 28.67 -20.60
C GLN A 215 -1.58 27.73 -20.93
N ASP A 216 -1.81 27.44 -22.21
CA ASP A 216 -2.89 26.55 -22.65
C ASP A 216 -2.62 25.11 -22.25
N VAL A 217 -1.37 24.64 -22.38
CA VAL A 217 -1.00 23.31 -21.88
C VAL A 217 -1.20 23.24 -20.36
N LEU A 218 -0.72 24.22 -19.60
CA LEU A 218 -0.91 24.24 -18.14
C LEU A 218 -2.41 24.26 -17.78
N ARG A 219 -3.22 25.10 -18.44
CA ARG A 219 -4.63 25.27 -18.12
C ARG A 219 -5.49 24.10 -18.56
N HIS A 220 -5.37 23.68 -19.81
CA HIS A 220 -6.28 22.72 -20.42
C HIS A 220 -5.79 21.27 -20.33
N LYS A 221 -4.47 21.04 -20.21
CA LYS A 221 -3.93 19.68 -20.04
C LYS A 221 -3.59 19.34 -18.61
N LEU A 222 -3.23 20.32 -17.77
CA LEU A 222 -2.88 20.08 -16.36
C LEU A 222 -3.93 20.61 -15.37
N GLY A 223 -4.88 21.43 -15.81
CA GLY A 223 -5.86 22.07 -14.92
C GLY A 223 -5.25 23.15 -14.02
N LEU A 224 -4.10 23.72 -14.40
CA LEU A 224 -3.34 24.67 -13.58
C LEU A 224 -3.47 26.10 -14.12
N ARG A 225 -3.63 27.07 -13.21
CA ARG A 225 -3.62 28.51 -13.50
C ARG A 225 -2.46 29.15 -12.75
N LEU A 226 -1.29 29.14 -13.37
CA LEU A 226 -0.04 29.61 -12.76
C LEU A 226 0.61 30.65 -13.65
N GLY A 227 1.31 31.60 -13.04
CA GLY A 227 2.14 32.56 -13.76
C GLY A 227 3.44 31.91 -14.23
N ILE A 228 3.80 32.15 -15.49
CA ILE A 228 5.07 31.70 -16.08
C ILE A 228 5.90 32.91 -16.54
N ARG A 229 7.22 32.72 -16.60
CA ARG A 229 8.20 33.73 -17.02
C ARG A 229 9.20 33.10 -17.98
N ASN A 230 9.99 33.94 -18.66
CA ASN A 230 11.16 33.54 -19.43
C ASN A 230 10.90 32.36 -20.39
N VAL A 231 9.80 32.44 -21.16
CA VAL A 231 9.43 31.42 -22.13
C VAL A 231 10.25 31.59 -23.40
N VAL A 232 11.06 30.60 -23.73
CA VAL A 232 11.97 30.62 -24.89
C VAL A 232 11.99 29.28 -25.59
N ARG A 233 12.04 29.30 -26.92
CA ARG A 233 12.28 28.09 -27.72
C ARG A 233 13.78 27.87 -27.85
N THR A 234 14.25 26.67 -27.58
CA THR A 234 15.62 26.24 -27.82
C THR A 234 15.79 25.70 -29.23
N GLY A 235 17.03 25.64 -29.72
CA GLY A 235 17.34 25.26 -31.11
C GLY A 235 16.95 23.83 -31.50
N ASP A 236 16.63 22.99 -30.52
CA ASP A 236 16.09 21.63 -30.66
C ASP A 236 14.55 21.59 -30.75
N GLY A 237 13.89 22.75 -30.80
CA GLY A 237 12.43 22.86 -30.87
C GLY A 237 11.71 22.70 -29.53
N VAL A 238 12.44 22.52 -28.43
CA VAL A 238 11.90 22.43 -27.07
C VAL A 238 11.56 23.82 -26.54
N VAL A 239 10.53 23.96 -25.71
CA VAL A 239 10.18 25.23 -25.08
C VAL A 239 10.59 25.21 -23.61
N LYS A 240 11.51 26.09 -23.23
CA LYS A 240 11.87 26.35 -21.83
C LYS A 240 10.97 27.43 -21.26
N PHE A 241 10.58 27.30 -20.00
CA PHE A 241 9.85 28.32 -19.26
C PHE A 241 10.16 28.24 -17.78
N GLU A 242 9.93 29.33 -17.07
CA GLU A 242 10.12 29.43 -15.62
C GLU A 242 8.79 29.60 -14.91
N THR A 243 8.69 28.98 -13.74
CA THR A 243 7.59 29.19 -12.80
C THR A 243 7.94 30.29 -11.81
N ALA A 244 6.94 30.90 -11.16
CA ALA A 244 7.18 31.99 -10.22
C ALA A 244 7.88 31.51 -8.93
N THR A 245 7.59 30.28 -8.49
CA THR A 245 8.11 29.69 -7.26
C THR A 245 8.50 28.22 -7.44
N LEU A 246 9.31 27.68 -6.52
CA LEU A 246 9.62 26.25 -6.48
C LEU A 246 8.35 25.38 -6.28
N ASP A 247 7.39 25.84 -5.47
CA ASP A 247 6.14 25.11 -5.25
C ASP A 247 5.27 25.05 -6.52
N ASP A 248 5.27 26.11 -7.33
CA ASP A 248 4.63 26.11 -8.65
C ASP A 248 5.29 25.08 -9.56
N LYS A 249 6.63 25.02 -9.59
CA LYS A 249 7.38 24.00 -10.35
C LYS A 249 6.98 22.58 -9.92
N ILE A 250 6.94 22.31 -8.62
CA ILE A 250 6.56 21.01 -8.08
C ILE A 250 5.11 20.67 -8.47
N THR A 251 4.21 21.65 -8.41
CA THR A 251 2.80 21.49 -8.79
C THR A 251 2.67 21.13 -10.26
N VAL A 252 3.40 21.81 -11.15
CA VAL A 252 3.43 21.50 -12.58
C VAL A 252 3.96 20.09 -12.83
N LEU A 253 5.09 19.71 -12.23
CA LEU A 253 5.68 18.39 -12.42
C LEU A 253 4.77 17.26 -11.92
N LYS A 254 4.11 17.46 -10.76
CA LYS A 254 3.16 16.50 -10.20
C LYS A 254 1.97 16.31 -11.14
N ALA A 255 1.37 17.40 -11.61
CA ALA A 255 0.24 17.35 -12.53
C ALA A 255 0.65 16.72 -13.88
N ALA A 256 1.81 17.11 -14.43
CA ALA A 256 2.33 16.57 -15.68
C ALA A 256 2.53 15.04 -15.62
N LYS A 257 3.13 14.53 -14.54
CA LYS A 257 3.35 13.08 -14.36
C LYS A 257 2.04 12.27 -14.36
N GLN A 258 0.95 12.86 -13.88
CA GLN A 258 -0.35 12.21 -13.81
C GLN A 258 -1.15 12.38 -15.10
N GLN A 259 -1.23 13.61 -15.61
CA GLN A 259 -2.18 14.00 -16.66
C GLN A 259 -1.58 13.89 -18.08
N LEU A 260 -0.25 13.93 -18.22
CA LEU A 260 0.42 13.81 -19.52
C LEU A 260 0.94 12.40 -19.81
N LYS A 261 0.68 11.41 -18.94
CA LYS A 261 1.21 10.03 -19.07
C LYS A 261 0.96 9.39 -20.45
N TYR A 262 -0.15 9.74 -21.09
CA TYR A 262 -0.55 9.24 -22.41
C TYR A 262 -0.67 10.36 -23.46
N SER A 263 -0.09 11.52 -23.17
CA SER A 263 -0.09 12.68 -24.05
C SER A 263 1.14 12.67 -24.96
N LYS A 264 1.06 13.37 -26.09
CA LYS A 264 2.23 13.68 -26.93
C LYS A 264 3.10 14.80 -26.35
N TYR A 265 2.64 15.44 -25.27
CA TYR A 265 3.39 16.46 -24.54
C TYR A 265 4.07 15.86 -23.32
N SER A 266 5.27 16.32 -23.00
CA SER A 266 5.93 16.02 -21.73
C SER A 266 6.54 17.28 -21.13
N ILE A 267 6.52 17.36 -19.80
CA ILE A 267 7.15 18.46 -19.06
C ILE A 267 8.15 17.86 -18.08
N VAL A 268 9.39 18.33 -18.11
CA VAL A 268 10.47 17.84 -17.24
C VAL A 268 11.23 19.00 -16.59
N SER A 269 11.90 18.69 -15.48
CA SER A 269 12.84 19.60 -14.84
C SER A 269 14.17 19.58 -15.59
N ILE A 270 14.78 20.75 -15.73
CA ILE A 270 16.23 20.88 -15.93
C ILE A 270 16.91 20.70 -14.57
#